data_AF-A0A259FE19-F1
#
_entry.id   AF-A0A259FE19-F1
#
_cell.length_a   1.000
_cell.length_b   1.000
_cell.length_c   1.000
_cell.angle_alpha   90.00
_cell.angle_beta   90.00
_cell.angle_gamma   90.00
#
_symmetry.space_group_name_H-M   'P 1'
#
loop_
_entity.id
_entity.type
_entity.pdbx_description
1 polymer ?
#
loop_
_entity_poly.entity_id
_entity_poly.type
_entity_poly.pdbx_seq_one_letter_code
_entity_poly.pdbx_strand_id
1 'polypeptide(L)'
;MNDSDEEVFDPDFEADVFDNDIEDAMTMFYQTKDGQWLLEAIRRSGQYGKPLCARVSEALNGILEKYRSGEARTLDEAFGVSRPGNWSQSAVRARSRKTATGMSVAGAVWHSVISLHMQGRPIDEALFEEVGEKYGVSWSTARNYYRECKALMEQGD
;
A
#
# COMPACT_ATOMS: atom_id res chain seq x y z
N MET A 1 18.77 55.78 -3.61
CA MET A 1 17.37 55.39 -3.86
C MET A 1 17.34 53.89 -3.64
N ASN A 2 16.77 53.46 -2.52
CA ASN A 2 16.54 52.05 -2.23
C ASN A 2 15.24 51.67 -2.93
N ASP A 3 15.33 50.83 -3.96
CA ASP A 3 14.19 50.03 -4.40
C ASP A 3 14.01 48.94 -3.35
N SER A 4 13.02 49.14 -2.49
CA SER A 4 12.47 48.10 -1.65
C SER A 4 11.65 47.17 -2.54
N ASP A 5 12.21 46.00 -2.84
CA ASP A 5 11.48 44.84 -3.34
C ASP A 5 10.40 44.50 -2.32
N GLU A 6 9.18 44.99 -2.55
CA GLU A 6 7.97 44.49 -1.90
C GLU A 6 7.77 43.05 -2.38
N GLU A 7 8.11 42.08 -1.52
CA GLU A 7 7.66 40.70 -1.69
C GLU A 7 6.12 40.71 -1.73
N VAL A 8 5.58 40.52 -2.94
CA VAL A 8 4.15 40.34 -3.16
C VAL A 8 3.76 39.03 -2.49
N PHE A 9 3.18 39.14 -1.30
CA PHE A 9 2.49 38.05 -0.64
C PHE A 9 1.30 37.66 -1.51
N ASP A 10 1.40 36.52 -2.19
CA ASP A 10 0.31 35.91 -2.95
C ASP A 10 -0.60 35.14 -1.96
N PRO A 11 -1.80 35.66 -1.63
CA PRO A 11 -2.72 35.01 -0.71
C PRO A 11 -3.36 33.74 -1.30
N ASP A 12 -3.17 33.48 -2.60
CA ASP A 12 -3.68 32.32 -3.33
C ASP A 12 -2.61 31.24 -3.54
N PHE A 13 -1.54 31.21 -2.72
CA PHE A 13 -0.66 30.04 -2.60
C PHE A 13 -1.47 28.90 -1.95
N GLU A 14 -2.37 28.31 -2.74
CA GLU A 14 -3.01 27.03 -2.46
C GLU A 14 -1.88 26.11 -2.04
N ALA A 15 -1.87 25.71 -0.76
CA ALA A 15 -0.93 24.72 -0.27
C ALA A 15 -0.96 23.56 -1.27
N ASP A 16 0.19 23.33 -1.92
CA ASP A 16 0.29 22.36 -3.02
C ASP A 16 -0.38 21.07 -2.54
N VAL A 17 -1.21 20.45 -3.37
CA VAL A 17 -1.89 19.18 -3.05
C VAL A 17 -0.88 18.19 -2.45
N PHE A 18 0.36 18.24 -2.93
CA PHE A 18 1.51 17.56 -2.34
C PHE A 18 1.76 17.87 -0.85
N ASP A 19 1.87 19.13 -0.47
CA ASP A 19 2.20 19.56 0.89
C ASP A 19 1.09 19.15 1.86
N ASN A 20 -0.18 19.30 1.46
CA ASN A 20 -1.32 18.82 2.25
C ASN A 20 -1.29 17.30 2.43
N ASP A 21 -1.02 16.56 1.35
CA ASP A 21 -0.92 15.10 1.38
C ASP A 21 0.21 14.62 2.29
N ILE A 22 1.35 15.30 2.30
CA ILE A 22 2.46 14.96 3.19
C ILE A 22 2.12 15.33 4.64
N GLU A 23 1.52 16.49 4.87
CA GLU A 23 1.16 16.95 6.22
C GLU A 23 0.12 16.06 6.88
N ASP A 24 -0.89 15.60 6.14
CA ASP A 24 -1.90 14.66 6.64
C ASP A 24 -1.24 13.36 7.11
N ALA A 25 -0.37 12.78 6.27
CA ALA A 25 0.35 11.55 6.61
C ALA A 25 1.26 11.75 7.83
N MET A 26 2.00 12.86 7.90
CA MET A 26 2.88 13.16 9.04
C MET A 26 2.09 13.45 10.31
N THR A 27 0.95 14.12 10.22
CA THR A 27 0.03 14.35 11.35
C THR A 27 -0.44 13.03 11.92
N MET A 28 -0.90 12.11 11.08
CA MET A 28 -1.30 10.77 11.50
C MET A 28 -0.14 9.98 12.12
N PHE A 29 1.05 10.07 11.55
CA PHE A 29 2.25 9.45 12.13
C PHE A 29 2.53 9.97 13.55
N TYR A 30 2.48 11.29 13.76
CA TYR A 30 2.77 11.85 15.08
C TYR A 30 1.69 11.55 16.12
N GLN A 31 0.42 11.45 15.72
CA GLN A 31 -0.70 11.12 16.59
C GLN A 31 -0.72 9.64 16.99
N THR A 32 -0.51 8.74 16.02
CA THR A 32 -0.66 7.29 16.23
C THR A 32 0.64 6.58 16.60
N LYS A 33 1.78 7.18 16.24
CA LYS A 33 3.11 6.54 16.25
C LYS A 33 3.21 5.28 15.38
N ASP A 34 2.26 5.07 14.47
CA ASP A 34 2.32 3.99 13.48
C ASP A 34 3.16 4.42 12.27
N GLY A 35 4.33 3.81 12.10
CA GLY A 35 5.24 4.11 10.99
C GLY A 35 4.71 3.76 9.61
N GLN A 36 3.55 3.11 9.47
CA GLN A 36 2.85 3.02 8.17
C GLN A 36 2.62 4.41 7.58
N TRP A 37 2.27 5.41 8.40
CA TRP A 37 2.03 6.76 7.94
C TRP A 37 3.29 7.49 7.46
N LEU A 38 4.44 7.21 8.08
CA LEU A 38 5.73 7.71 7.59
C LEU A 38 6.09 7.07 6.24
N LEU A 39 5.87 5.76 6.09
CA LEU A 39 6.08 5.06 4.82
C LEU A 39 5.15 5.61 3.72
N GLU A 40 3.92 5.98 4.08
CA GLU A 40 2.96 6.62 3.17
C GLU A 40 3.44 8.01 2.72
N ALA A 41 3.98 8.83 3.62
CA ALA A 41 4.58 10.12 3.27
C ALA A 41 5.77 9.96 2.28
N ILE A 42 6.63 8.95 2.51
CA ILE A 42 7.74 8.61 1.59
C ILE A 42 7.19 8.17 0.22
N ARG A 43 6.15 7.32 0.21
CA ARG A 43 5.50 6.83 -1.02
C ARG A 43 4.91 7.99 -1.83
N ARG A 44 4.19 8.91 -1.17
CA ARG A 44 3.63 10.13 -1.80
C ARG A 44 4.72 10.99 -2.40
N SER A 45 5.81 11.25 -1.67
CA SER A 45 6.97 11.98 -2.21
C SER A 45 7.51 11.35 -3.50
N GLY A 46 7.66 10.03 -3.53
CA GLY A 46 8.04 9.29 -4.73
C GLY A 46 7.01 9.39 -5.87
N GLN A 47 5.72 9.33 -5.56
CA GLN A 47 4.62 9.45 -6.55
C GLN A 47 4.61 10.81 -7.24
N TYR A 48 4.88 11.89 -6.50
CA TYR A 48 4.96 13.25 -7.04
C TYR A 48 6.34 13.59 -7.63
N GLY A 49 7.33 12.69 -7.55
CA GLY A 49 8.69 12.93 -8.02
C GLY A 49 9.43 14.02 -7.23
N LYS A 50 9.01 14.28 -5.99
CA LYS A 50 9.57 15.31 -5.13
C LYS A 50 10.51 14.71 -4.08
N PRO A 51 11.55 15.47 -3.65
CA PRO A 51 12.40 15.04 -2.55
C PRO A 51 11.61 14.94 -1.25
N LEU A 52 12.09 14.13 -0.31
CA LEU A 52 11.54 14.06 1.03
C LEU A 52 11.74 15.40 1.73
N CYS A 53 10.68 15.96 2.33
CA CYS A 53 10.81 17.14 3.16
C CYS A 53 11.65 16.83 4.43
N ALA A 54 12.16 17.88 5.09
CA ALA A 54 13.05 17.75 6.24
C ALA A 54 12.44 16.90 7.36
N ARG A 55 11.16 17.14 7.71
CA ARG A 55 10.44 16.40 8.76
C ARG A 55 10.34 14.90 8.48
N VAL A 56 10.02 14.51 7.24
CA VAL A 56 9.97 13.10 6.83
C VAL A 56 11.36 12.47 6.92
N SER A 57 12.39 13.19 6.46
CA SER A 57 13.77 12.72 6.50
C SER A 57 14.31 12.54 7.92
N GLU A 58 14.03 13.48 8.82
CA GLU A 58 14.39 13.40 10.24
C GLU A 58 13.70 12.23 10.94
N ALA A 59 12.39 12.06 10.73
CA ALA A 59 11.64 10.95 11.30
C ALA A 59 12.18 9.59 10.81
N LEU A 60 12.46 9.47 9.51
CA LEU A 60 13.05 8.28 8.91
C LEU A 60 14.42 7.97 9.50
N ASN A 61 15.30 8.97 9.58
CA ASN A 61 16.64 8.80 10.13
C ASN A 61 16.60 8.38 11.61
N GLY A 62 15.70 8.95 12.41
CA GLY A 62 15.51 8.54 13.80
C GLY A 62 15.11 7.07 13.94
N ILE A 63 14.19 6.59 13.09
CA ILE A 63 13.79 5.17 13.07
C ILE A 63 14.93 4.26 12.59
N LEU A 64 15.65 4.66 11.54
CA LEU A 64 16.78 3.88 11.03
C LEU A 64 17.90 3.79 12.06
N GLU A 65 18.12 4.84 12.85
CA GLU A 65 19.11 4.83 13.92
C GLU A 65 18.75 3.82 15.02
N LYS A 66 17.48 3.73 15.43
CA LYS A 66 17.03 2.70 16.37
C LYS A 66 17.32 1.28 15.90
N TYR A 67 17.15 1.03 14.59
CA TYR A 67 17.47 -0.26 14.02
C TYR A 67 18.99 -0.51 13.99
N ARG A 68 19.79 0.49 13.58
CA ARG A 68 21.25 0.39 13.49
C ARG A 68 21.92 0.22 14.85
N SER A 69 21.43 0.92 15.86
CA SER A 69 21.91 0.84 17.24
C SER A 69 21.54 -0.47 17.94
N GLY A 70 20.59 -1.22 17.37
CA GLY A 70 20.05 -2.45 17.95
C GLY A 70 18.97 -2.21 19.01
N GLU A 71 18.49 -0.97 19.18
CA GLU A 71 17.30 -0.67 20.01
C GLU A 71 16.06 -1.41 19.50
N ALA A 72 15.94 -1.58 18.19
CA ALA A 72 14.94 -2.42 17.55
C ALA A 72 15.60 -3.59 16.81
N ARG A 73 15.04 -4.80 16.93
CA ARG A 73 15.58 -6.01 16.31
C ARG A 73 15.22 -6.14 14.83
N THR A 74 14.12 -5.50 14.43
CA THR A 74 13.62 -5.52 13.05
C THR A 74 13.22 -4.13 12.60
N LEU A 75 13.15 -3.91 11.28
CA LEU A 75 12.63 -2.65 10.74
C LEU A 75 11.15 -2.47 11.07
N ASP A 76 10.33 -3.52 11.04
CA ASP A 76 8.90 -3.41 11.41
C ASP A 76 8.75 -2.93 12.87
N GLU A 77 9.59 -3.44 13.78
CA GLU A 77 9.67 -2.96 15.17
C GLU A 77 10.17 -1.51 15.26
N ALA A 78 11.22 -1.16 14.51
CA ALA A 78 11.77 0.20 14.49
C ALA A 78 10.74 1.23 14.00
N PHE A 79 9.96 0.88 12.97
CA PHE A 79 8.88 1.69 12.45
C PHE A 79 7.60 1.61 13.30
N GLY A 80 7.52 0.72 14.30
CA GLY A 80 6.28 0.54 15.08
C GLY A 80 5.11 0.02 14.25
N VAL A 81 5.39 -0.67 13.14
CA VAL A 81 4.35 -1.21 12.25
C VAL A 81 3.81 -2.50 12.84
N SER A 82 2.56 -2.45 13.28
CA SER A 82 1.84 -3.67 13.66
C SER A 82 1.33 -4.38 12.41
N ARG A 83 1.99 -5.48 12.03
CA ARG A 83 1.48 -6.36 10.98
C ARG A 83 0.32 -7.20 11.53
N PRO A 84 -0.74 -7.46 10.75
CA PRO A 84 -1.76 -8.43 11.15
C PRO A 84 -1.16 -9.79 11.49
N GLY A 85 -1.76 -10.51 12.44
CA GLY A 85 -1.40 -11.91 12.69
C GLY A 85 -1.49 -12.74 11.40
N ASN A 86 -0.47 -13.56 11.12
CA ASN A 86 -0.28 -14.32 9.87
C ASN A 86 0.13 -13.50 8.63
N TRP A 87 0.56 -12.25 8.79
CA TRP A 87 1.14 -11.50 7.69
C TRP A 87 2.44 -12.13 7.19
N SER A 88 2.53 -12.37 5.88
CA SER A 88 3.72 -12.91 5.22
C SER A 88 4.04 -12.06 3.99
N GLN A 89 5.26 -11.51 3.95
CA GLN A 89 5.73 -10.75 2.79
C GLN A 89 5.70 -11.58 1.51
N SER A 90 6.01 -12.88 1.59
CA SER A 90 5.97 -13.78 0.43
C SER A 90 4.54 -13.99 -0.06
N ALA A 91 3.56 -14.10 0.84
CA ALA A 91 2.14 -14.19 0.49
C ALA A 91 1.62 -12.89 -0.16
N VAL A 92 1.99 -11.72 0.37
CA VAL A 92 1.62 -10.42 -0.21
C VAL A 92 2.22 -10.22 -1.60
N ARG A 93 3.47 -10.62 -1.79
CA ARG A 93 4.14 -10.57 -3.12
C ARG A 93 3.49 -11.53 -4.10
N ALA A 94 3.18 -12.76 -3.69
CA ALA A 94 2.50 -13.74 -4.54
C ALA A 94 1.12 -13.23 -5.00
N ARG A 95 0.36 -12.61 -4.08
CA ARG A 95 -0.93 -11.97 -4.36
C ARG A 95 -0.83 -10.81 -5.35
N SER A 96 0.17 -9.96 -5.15
CA SER A 96 0.38 -8.74 -5.93
C SER A 96 1.16 -8.96 -7.23
N ARG A 97 1.66 -10.19 -7.45
CA ARG A 97 2.32 -10.59 -8.69
C ARG A 97 1.42 -10.22 -9.85
N LYS A 98 2.00 -9.54 -10.84
CA LYS A 98 1.27 -9.14 -12.03
C LYS A 98 1.23 -10.30 -13.02
N THR A 99 0.06 -10.55 -13.61
CA THR A 99 -0.08 -11.38 -14.80
C THR A 99 0.53 -10.65 -16.01
N ALA A 100 0.62 -11.33 -17.15
CA ALA A 100 1.07 -10.72 -18.41
C ALA A 100 0.23 -9.48 -18.81
N THR A 101 -1.00 -9.35 -18.29
CA THR A 101 -1.92 -8.24 -18.56
C THR A 101 -1.83 -7.11 -17.53
N GLY A 102 -0.89 -7.15 -16.58
CA GLY A 102 -0.74 -6.12 -15.54
C GLY A 102 -1.75 -6.19 -14.39
N MET A 103 -2.65 -7.16 -14.41
CA MET A 103 -3.60 -7.45 -13.33
C MET A 103 -2.92 -8.22 -12.19
N SER A 104 -3.35 -8.03 -10.95
CA SER A 104 -2.86 -8.88 -9.85
C SER A 104 -3.36 -10.33 -10.05
N VAL A 105 -2.59 -11.31 -9.60
CA VAL A 105 -3.02 -12.72 -9.61
C VAL A 105 -4.36 -12.89 -8.89
N ALA A 106 -4.56 -12.23 -7.75
CA ALA A 106 -5.83 -12.30 -7.01
C ALA A 106 -7.02 -11.77 -7.84
N GLY A 107 -6.85 -10.63 -8.53
CA GLY A 107 -7.88 -10.09 -9.42
C GLY A 107 -8.15 -11.00 -10.62
N ALA A 108 -7.11 -11.59 -11.20
CA ALA A 108 -7.24 -12.50 -12.34
C ALA A 108 -7.98 -13.80 -11.96
N VAL A 109 -7.71 -14.33 -10.76
CA VAL A 109 -8.45 -15.45 -10.17
C VAL A 109 -9.93 -15.09 -10.00
N TRP A 110 -10.23 -13.96 -9.36
CA TRP A 110 -11.60 -13.47 -9.17
C TRP A 110 -12.37 -13.40 -10.49
N HIS A 111 -11.83 -12.68 -11.48
CA HIS A 111 -12.48 -12.54 -12.79
C HIS A 111 -12.67 -13.88 -13.50
N SER A 112 -11.72 -14.81 -13.38
CA SER A 112 -11.83 -16.12 -14.03
C SER A 112 -12.91 -16.99 -13.39
N VAL A 113 -12.99 -17.00 -12.06
CA VAL A 113 -14.03 -17.75 -11.33
C VAL A 113 -15.41 -17.20 -11.67
N ILE A 114 -15.60 -15.87 -11.63
CA ILE A 114 -16.88 -15.25 -11.99
C ILE A 114 -17.24 -15.52 -13.45
N SER A 115 -16.31 -15.36 -14.39
CA SER A 115 -16.56 -15.60 -15.81
C SER A 115 -16.98 -17.04 -16.09
N LEU A 116 -16.30 -18.03 -15.49
CA LEU A 116 -16.65 -19.44 -15.63
C LEU A 116 -17.98 -19.77 -14.94
N HIS A 117 -18.27 -19.14 -13.80
CA HIS A 117 -19.55 -19.29 -13.13
C HIS A 117 -20.71 -18.76 -13.98
N MET A 118 -20.54 -17.59 -14.62
CA MET A 118 -21.51 -17.02 -15.56
C MET A 118 -21.74 -17.89 -16.80
N GLN A 119 -20.78 -18.75 -17.14
CA GLN A 119 -20.92 -19.77 -18.20
C GLN A 119 -21.66 -21.04 -17.71
N GLY A 120 -22.22 -21.02 -16.50
CA GLY A 120 -23.01 -22.10 -15.94
C GLY A 120 -22.20 -23.12 -15.13
N ARG A 121 -20.90 -22.87 -14.88
CA ARG A 121 -20.09 -23.77 -14.04
C ARG A 121 -20.36 -23.54 -12.55
N PRO A 122 -20.46 -24.61 -11.74
CA PRO A 122 -20.58 -24.47 -10.29
C PRO A 122 -19.28 -23.91 -9.69
N ILE A 123 -19.39 -23.09 -8.64
CA ILE A 123 -18.23 -22.64 -7.85
C ILE A 123 -17.90 -23.72 -6.83
N ASP A 124 -17.04 -24.65 -7.24
CA ASP A 124 -16.60 -25.79 -6.43
C ASP A 124 -15.05 -25.90 -6.40
N GLU A 125 -14.55 -26.95 -5.74
CA GLU A 125 -13.11 -27.19 -5.61
C GLU A 125 -12.43 -27.40 -6.95
N ALA A 126 -13.09 -28.11 -7.89
CA ALA A 126 -12.56 -28.36 -9.22
C ALA A 126 -12.37 -27.06 -10.01
N LEU A 127 -13.31 -26.12 -9.89
CA LEU A 127 -13.16 -24.79 -10.49
C LEU A 127 -11.96 -24.03 -9.91
N PHE A 128 -11.76 -24.08 -8.60
CA PHE A 128 -10.62 -23.41 -7.96
C PHE A 128 -9.29 -24.06 -8.28
N GLU A 129 -9.25 -25.37 -8.47
CA GLU A 129 -8.07 -26.10 -8.92
C GLU A 129 -7.66 -25.67 -10.32
N GLU A 130 -8.59 -25.70 -11.29
CA GLU A 130 -8.33 -25.26 -12.67
C GLU A 130 -7.86 -23.80 -12.74
N VAL A 131 -8.55 -22.90 -12.06
CA VAL A 131 -8.17 -21.48 -12.03
C VAL A 131 -6.83 -21.29 -11.29
N GLY A 132 -6.60 -22.06 -10.23
CA GLY A 132 -5.35 -22.03 -9.47
C GLY A 132 -4.15 -22.43 -10.33
N GLU A 133 -4.25 -23.55 -11.04
CA GLU A 133 -3.23 -24.04 -11.97
C GLU A 133 -2.89 -22.99 -13.04
N LYS A 134 -3.93 -22.39 -13.64
CA LYS A 134 -3.78 -21.33 -14.66
C LYS A 134 -2.92 -20.16 -14.17
N TYR A 135 -2.99 -19.80 -12.89
CA TYR A 135 -2.27 -18.66 -12.31
C TYR A 135 -1.09 -19.06 -11.40
N GLY A 136 -0.76 -20.36 -11.33
CA GLY A 136 0.33 -20.88 -10.53
C GLY A 136 0.13 -20.69 -9.02
N VAL A 137 -1.07 -20.98 -8.52
CA VAL A 137 -1.42 -20.96 -7.09
C VAL A 137 -2.23 -22.22 -6.73
N SER A 138 -2.19 -22.65 -5.47
CA SER A 138 -3.00 -23.81 -5.03
C SER A 138 -4.50 -23.50 -5.10
N TRP A 139 -5.34 -24.53 -5.24
CA TRP A 139 -6.80 -24.40 -5.20
C TRP A 139 -7.28 -23.65 -3.94
N SER A 140 -6.67 -23.93 -2.78
CA SER A 140 -6.99 -23.29 -1.51
C SER A 140 -6.65 -21.80 -1.51
N THR A 141 -5.55 -21.42 -2.17
CA THR A 141 -5.15 -20.03 -2.37
C THR A 141 -6.10 -19.32 -3.32
N ALA A 142 -6.47 -19.95 -4.43
CA ALA A 142 -7.42 -19.39 -5.39
C ALA A 142 -8.80 -19.14 -4.73
N ARG A 143 -9.26 -20.09 -3.91
CA ARG A 143 -10.49 -19.94 -3.10
C ARG A 143 -10.42 -18.77 -2.12
N ASN A 144 -9.29 -18.56 -1.46
CA ASN A 144 -9.09 -17.44 -0.55
C ASN A 144 -9.11 -16.11 -1.29
N TYR A 145 -8.39 -15.98 -2.41
CA TYR A 145 -8.42 -14.78 -3.25
C TYR A 145 -9.84 -14.46 -3.74
N TYR A 146 -10.59 -15.46 -4.19
CA TYR A 146 -11.99 -15.28 -4.57
C TYR A 146 -12.84 -14.72 -3.42
N ARG A 147 -12.73 -15.29 -2.21
CA ARG A 147 -13.49 -14.83 -1.03
C ARG A 147 -13.13 -13.41 -0.61
N GLU A 148 -11.85 -13.08 -0.61
CA GLU A 148 -11.37 -11.74 -0.28
C GLU A 148 -11.89 -10.70 -1.28
N CYS A 149 -11.75 -10.97 -2.57
CA CYS A 149 -12.25 -10.08 -3.62
C CYS A 149 -13.78 -9.94 -3.54
N LYS A 150 -14.50 -11.04 -3.27
CA LYS A 150 -15.95 -11.00 -3.07
C LYS A 150 -16.35 -10.05 -1.94
N ALA A 151 -15.73 -10.20 -0.77
CA ALA A 151 -16.03 -9.38 0.39
C ALA A 151 -15.75 -7.89 0.15
N LEU A 152 -14.69 -7.56 -0.60
CA LEU A 152 -14.38 -6.17 -0.96
C LEU A 152 -15.42 -5.57 -1.92
N MET A 153 -15.93 -6.35 -2.86
CA MET A 153 -16.98 -5.88 -3.78
C MET A 153 -18.33 -5.72 -3.07
N GLU A 154 -18.66 -6.60 -2.13
CA GLU A 154 -19.91 -6.53 -1.34
C GLU A 154 -19.91 -5.40 -0.28
N GLN A 155 -18.74 -4.85 0.07
CA GLN A 155 -18.61 -3.70 0.99
C GLN A 155 -18.60 -2.35 0.28
N GLY A 156 -18.52 -2.34 -1.06
CA GLY A 156 -18.45 -1.13 -1.87
C GLY A 156 -19.79 -0.67 -2.46
N ASP A 157 -20.86 -1.43 -2.24
CA ASP A 157 -22.25 -1.11 -2.60
C ASP A 157 -23.03 -0.58 -1.38
#